data_AF-A0A969JZF3-F1
#
_entry.id   AF-A0A969JZF3-F1
#
_cell.length_a   1.000
_cell.length_b   1.000
_cell.length_c   1.000
_cell.angle_alpha   90.00
_cell.angle_beta   90.00
_cell.angle_gamma   90.00
#
_symmetry.space_group_name_H-M   'P 1'
#
loop_
_entity.id
_entity.type
_entity.pdbx_description
1 polymer ?
#
loop_
_entity_poly.entity_id
_entity_poly.type
_entity_poly.pdbx_seq_one_letter_code
_entity_poly.pdbx_strand_id
1 'polypeptide(L)'
;MEEQSRIRQFIQDSVLWIFTAVLTLGLTLIFSFTLLTPAEAGIKEGVPAPEDILAPQPANYNSAVALRQAQELARASVPEQYKRIEGDIGRFQLNRVVQTFAFVDVVRADTQASIEAKLAYLQAMEGLNIEEQVALDLLNMNDTDYARVKSEVQRIVGDLMRREIRDTQLRELQQQAQRDASLDLTPTQERVVKFLAPRFIVPTMEPDPEETEKKRGRSSHGRSPLPSNSGQG
;
A
#
# COMPACT_ATOMS: atom_id res chain seq x y z
N MET A 1 -34.99 -30.23 -103.07
CA MET A 1 -35.32 -29.06 -102.24
C MET A 1 -34.29 -28.84 -101.11
N GLU A 2 -32.98 -29.06 -101.35
CA GLU A 2 -31.97 -29.01 -100.27
C GLU A 2 -31.08 -27.75 -100.29
N GLU A 3 -30.96 -27.06 -101.42
CA GLU A 3 -30.02 -25.94 -101.59
C GLU A 3 -30.49 -24.64 -100.91
N GLN A 4 -31.80 -24.45 -100.79
CA GLN A 4 -32.41 -23.28 -100.12
C GLN A 4 -32.17 -23.28 -98.59
N SER A 5 -31.89 -24.44 -97.99
CA SER A 5 -31.73 -24.57 -96.53
C SER A 5 -30.34 -24.16 -96.01
N ARG A 6 -29.27 -24.41 -96.79
CA ARG A 6 -27.89 -24.10 -96.41
C ARG A 6 -27.59 -22.60 -96.46
N ILE A 7 -28.18 -21.88 -97.42
CA ILE A 7 -28.01 -20.43 -97.56
C ILE A 7 -28.64 -19.68 -96.37
N ARG A 8 -29.80 -20.16 -95.88
CA ARG A 8 -30.47 -19.57 -94.73
C ARG A 8 -29.67 -19.74 -93.43
N GLN A 9 -29.03 -20.89 -93.25
CA GLN A 9 -28.15 -21.16 -92.10
C GLN A 9 -26.88 -20.30 -92.14
N PHE A 10 -26.23 -20.18 -93.29
CA PHE A 10 -25.07 -19.30 -93.45
C PHE A 10 -25.38 -17.82 -93.16
N ILE A 11 -26.57 -17.34 -93.55
CA ILE A 11 -27.02 -15.98 -93.24
C ILE A 11 -27.31 -15.82 -91.74
N GLN A 12 -27.92 -16.81 -91.09
CA GLN A 12 -28.21 -16.76 -89.65
C GLN A 12 -26.93 -16.76 -88.80
N ASP A 13 -25.96 -17.62 -89.13
CA ASP A 13 -24.69 -17.69 -88.42
C ASP A 13 -23.89 -16.40 -88.59
N SER A 14 -23.89 -15.82 -89.80
CA SER A 14 -23.21 -14.54 -90.07
C SER A 14 -23.83 -13.38 -89.29
N VAL A 15 -25.16 -13.35 -89.15
CA VAL A 15 -25.87 -12.31 -88.36
C VAL A 15 -25.57 -12.45 -86.88
N LEU A 16 -25.48 -13.66 -86.35
CA LEU A 16 -25.12 -13.91 -84.93
C LEU A 16 -23.69 -13.46 -84.62
N TRP A 17 -22.73 -13.73 -85.51
CA TRP A 17 -21.35 -13.27 -85.35
C TRP A 17 -21.23 -11.75 -85.41
N ILE A 18 -21.95 -11.08 -86.32
CA ILE A 18 -21.98 -9.62 -86.41
C ILE A 18 -22.59 -9.01 -85.13
N PHE A 19 -23.70 -9.58 -84.64
CA PHE A 19 -24.34 -9.10 -83.41
C PHE A 19 -23.41 -9.24 -82.19
N THR A 20 -22.70 -10.35 -82.09
CA THR A 20 -21.78 -10.60 -80.98
C THR A 20 -20.59 -9.63 -81.02
N ALA A 21 -20.06 -9.34 -82.20
CA ALA A 21 -18.98 -8.37 -82.39
C ALA A 21 -19.41 -6.93 -82.03
N VAL A 22 -20.63 -6.53 -82.38
CA VAL A 22 -21.17 -5.21 -82.01
C VAL A 22 -21.41 -5.11 -80.50
N LEU A 23 -21.92 -6.17 -79.88
CA LEU A 23 -22.17 -6.23 -78.45
C LEU A 23 -20.88 -6.11 -77.64
N THR A 24 -19.84 -6.87 -77.99
CA THR A 24 -18.54 -6.81 -77.30
C THR A 24 -17.90 -5.44 -77.47
N LEU A 25 -17.95 -4.86 -78.67
CA LEU A 25 -17.40 -3.53 -78.92
C LEU A 25 -18.13 -2.45 -78.10
N GLY A 26 -19.46 -2.51 -78.02
CA GLY A 26 -20.26 -1.62 -77.19
C GLY A 26 -19.93 -1.74 -75.70
N LEU A 27 -19.80 -2.97 -75.19
CA LEU A 27 -19.47 -3.21 -73.78
C LEU A 27 -18.06 -2.70 -73.43
N THR A 28 -17.08 -2.93 -74.31
CA THR A 28 -15.72 -2.41 -74.11
C THR A 28 -15.67 -0.89 -74.09
N LEU A 29 -16.48 -0.21 -74.90
CA LEU A 29 -16.51 1.25 -74.94
C LEU A 29 -17.10 1.85 -73.67
N ILE A 30 -18.16 1.24 -73.14
CA ILE A 30 -18.80 1.66 -71.88
C ILE A 30 -17.82 1.51 -70.71
N PHE A 31 -17.17 0.34 -70.59
CA PHE A 31 -16.20 0.10 -69.52
C PHE A 31 -14.96 1.00 -69.64
N SER A 32 -14.52 1.33 -70.86
CA SER A 32 -13.39 2.24 -71.07
C SER A 32 -13.68 3.65 -70.55
N PHE A 33 -14.91 4.15 -70.67
CA PHE A 33 -15.25 5.48 -70.17
C PHE A 33 -15.32 5.56 -68.64
N THR A 34 -15.76 4.50 -67.95
CA THR A 34 -15.84 4.47 -66.47
C THR A 34 -14.47 4.35 -65.79
N LEU A 35 -13.48 3.73 -66.45
CA LEU A 35 -12.13 3.56 -65.90
C LEU A 35 -11.21 4.78 -66.10
N LEU A 36 -11.51 5.64 -67.08
CA LEU A 36 -10.67 6.80 -67.41
C LEU A 36 -11.13 8.13 -66.82
N THR A 37 -12.28 8.19 -66.13
CA THR A 37 -12.62 9.34 -65.28
C THR A 37 -12.03 9.12 -63.89
N PRO A 38 -10.88 9.73 -63.54
CA PRO A 38 -10.53 9.86 -62.13
C PRO A 38 -11.67 10.62 -61.45
N ALA A 39 -12.19 10.07 -60.35
CA ALA A 39 -13.03 10.83 -59.45
C ALA A 39 -12.14 11.96 -58.90
N GLU A 40 -12.17 13.12 -59.54
CA GLU A 40 -11.55 14.32 -59.01
C GLU A 40 -12.29 14.68 -57.73
N ALA A 41 -11.76 14.16 -56.61
CA ALA A 41 -12.04 14.70 -55.30
C ALA A 41 -11.59 16.16 -55.33
N GLY A 42 -12.55 17.06 -55.55
CA GLY A 42 -12.32 18.49 -55.55
C GLY A 42 -11.91 18.98 -54.16
N ILE A 43 -10.61 18.89 -53.85
CA ILE A 43 -10.06 19.45 -52.62
C ILE A 43 -9.76 20.92 -52.89
N LYS A 44 -10.63 21.81 -52.40
CA LYS A 44 -10.38 23.25 -52.31
C LYS A 44 -9.81 23.57 -50.93
N GLU A 45 -8.70 24.29 -50.91
CA GLU A 45 -8.06 24.80 -49.71
C GLU A 45 -9.06 25.63 -48.87
N GLY A 46 -9.27 25.24 -47.60
CA GLY A 46 -10.15 25.94 -46.65
C GLY A 46 -11.47 25.24 -46.29
N VAL A 47 -11.73 24.03 -46.79
CA VAL A 47 -12.90 23.21 -46.38
C VAL A 47 -12.40 21.97 -45.63
N PRO A 48 -12.94 21.64 -44.43
CA PRO A 48 -12.57 20.41 -43.73
C PRO A 48 -12.92 19.19 -44.59
N ALA A 49 -12.06 18.16 -44.55
CA ALA A 49 -12.21 16.95 -45.35
C ALA A 49 -13.58 16.29 -45.07
N PRO A 50 -14.30 15.82 -46.11
CA PRO A 50 -15.63 15.23 -45.95
C PRO A 50 -15.63 13.84 -45.29
N GLU A 51 -14.47 13.23 -45.04
CA GLU A 51 -14.37 11.91 -44.42
C GLU A 51 -13.21 11.88 -43.40
N ASP A 52 -13.49 11.38 -42.20
CA ASP A 52 -12.49 11.17 -41.15
C ASP A 52 -11.57 10.00 -41.55
N ILE A 53 -10.29 10.29 -41.78
CA ILE A 53 -9.28 9.25 -42.00
C ILE A 53 -8.88 8.67 -40.64
N LEU A 54 -9.50 7.56 -40.25
CA LEU A 54 -9.13 6.81 -39.05
C LEU A 54 -7.86 5.98 -39.29
N ALA A 55 -6.91 6.04 -38.36
CA ALA A 55 -5.68 5.26 -38.43
C ALA A 55 -6.00 3.74 -38.44
N PRO A 56 -5.38 2.92 -39.31
CA PRO A 56 -5.66 1.48 -39.43
C PRO A 56 -5.42 0.66 -38.16
N GLN A 57 -4.60 1.16 -37.22
CA GLN A 57 -4.35 0.55 -35.92
C GLN A 57 -4.11 1.62 -34.85
N PRO A 58 -4.58 1.42 -33.60
CA PRO A 58 -4.27 2.32 -32.50
C PRO A 58 -2.77 2.25 -32.19
N ALA A 59 -2.08 3.39 -32.28
CA ALA A 59 -0.69 3.49 -31.84
C ALA A 59 -0.65 3.48 -30.30
N ASN A 60 -0.42 2.30 -29.72
CA ASN A 60 -0.18 2.18 -28.28
C ASN A 60 1.20 2.77 -27.94
N TYR A 61 1.25 4.04 -27.53
CA TYR A 61 2.48 4.63 -27.01
C TYR A 61 2.76 4.08 -25.62
N ASN A 62 3.71 3.15 -25.53
CA ASN A 62 4.26 2.67 -24.26
C ASN A 62 5.08 3.80 -23.62
N SER A 63 4.43 4.68 -22.85
CA SER A 63 5.13 5.76 -22.16
C SER A 63 6.03 5.20 -21.06
N ALA A 64 7.35 5.24 -21.27
CA ALA A 64 8.34 4.87 -20.27
C ALA A 64 8.20 5.71 -18.98
N VAL A 65 7.65 6.93 -19.08
CA VAL A 65 7.39 7.80 -17.92
C VAL A 65 6.21 7.26 -17.11
N ALA A 66 5.11 6.86 -17.76
CA ALA A 66 3.96 6.28 -17.08
C ALA A 66 4.30 4.95 -16.40
N LEU A 67 5.13 4.13 -17.04
CA LEU A 67 5.64 2.88 -16.44
C LEU A 67 6.51 3.17 -15.20
N ARG A 68 7.45 4.13 -15.29
CA ARG A 68 8.28 4.52 -14.14
C ARG A 68 7.44 5.06 -12.99
N GLN A 69 6.47 5.93 -13.28
CA GLN A 69 5.56 6.46 -12.27
C GLN A 69 4.71 5.34 -11.63
N ALA A 70 4.21 4.40 -12.43
CA ALA A 70 3.46 3.24 -11.92
C ALA A 70 4.32 2.32 -11.05
N GLN A 71 5.62 2.18 -11.35
CA GLN A 71 6.59 1.43 -10.55
C GLN A 71 6.95 2.16 -9.25
N GLU A 72 7.13 3.47 -9.29
CA GLU A 72 7.39 4.29 -8.09
C GLU A 72 6.20 4.25 -7.14
N LEU A 73 4.98 4.41 -7.65
CA LEU A 73 3.75 4.22 -6.87
C LEU A 73 3.66 2.81 -6.29
N ALA A 74 4.08 1.78 -7.04
CA ALA A 74 4.10 0.39 -6.56
C ALA A 74 5.10 0.18 -5.41
N ARG A 75 6.25 0.86 -5.47
CA ARG A 75 7.29 0.83 -4.43
C ARG A 75 6.82 1.59 -3.19
N ALA A 76 6.24 2.77 -3.37
CA ALA A 76 5.70 3.60 -2.29
C ALA A 76 4.53 2.90 -1.56
N SER A 77 3.76 2.06 -2.24
CA SER A 77 2.68 1.28 -1.62
C SER A 77 3.16 0.08 -0.80
N VAL A 78 4.44 -0.29 -0.85
CA VAL A 78 4.96 -1.42 -0.06
C VAL A 78 5.18 -0.94 1.38
N PRO A 79 4.45 -1.50 2.38
CA PRO A 79 4.64 -1.13 3.77
C PRO A 79 6.02 -1.56 4.26
N GLU A 80 6.54 -0.83 5.25
CA GLU A 80 7.77 -1.22 5.94
C GLU A 80 7.62 -2.61 6.57
N GLN A 81 8.68 -3.39 6.44
CA GLN A 81 8.82 -4.69 7.07
C GLN A 81 9.52 -4.52 8.42
N TYR A 82 9.14 -5.36 9.37
CA TYR A 82 9.66 -5.34 10.72
C TYR A 82 10.06 -6.76 11.09
N LYS A 83 11.14 -6.88 11.86
CA LYS A 83 11.59 -8.13 12.46
C LYS A 83 11.58 -8.00 13.97
N ARG A 84 11.47 -9.12 14.67
CA ARG A 84 11.54 -9.15 16.12
C ARG A 84 12.98 -8.86 16.55
N ILE A 85 13.16 -7.98 17.54
CA ILE A 85 14.46 -7.73 18.17
C ILE A 85 14.94 -9.05 18.81
N GLU A 86 16.21 -9.39 18.64
CA GLU A 86 16.77 -10.62 19.21
C GLU A 86 16.61 -10.67 20.74
N GLY A 87 16.15 -11.82 21.25
CA GLY A 87 15.91 -12.04 22.68
C GLY A 87 14.46 -11.81 23.14
N ASP A 88 14.20 -12.15 24.40
CA ASP A 88 12.88 -11.98 25.01
C ASP A 88 12.79 -10.64 25.74
N ILE A 89 12.61 -9.57 24.96
CA ILE A 89 12.47 -8.19 25.46
C ILE A 89 11.34 -8.11 26.49
N GLY A 90 10.25 -8.84 26.30
CA GLY A 90 9.13 -8.81 27.24
C GLY A 90 9.49 -9.40 28.60
N ARG A 91 10.20 -10.53 28.62
CA ARG A 91 10.75 -11.11 29.86
C ARG A 91 11.75 -10.17 30.52
N PHE A 92 12.60 -9.52 29.74
CA PHE A 92 13.55 -8.53 30.25
C PHE A 92 12.84 -7.35 30.93
N GLN A 93 11.81 -6.78 30.31
CA GLN A 93 11.04 -5.68 30.93
C GLN A 93 10.31 -6.11 32.19
N LEU A 94 9.73 -7.31 32.21
CA LEU A 94 9.11 -7.85 33.42
C LEU A 94 10.12 -8.02 34.56
N ASN A 95 11.32 -8.51 34.26
CA ASN A 95 12.40 -8.59 35.25
C ASN A 95 12.83 -7.20 35.75
N ARG A 96 12.86 -6.18 34.88
CA ARG A 96 13.11 -4.79 35.31
C ARG A 96 12.05 -4.31 36.29
N VAL A 97 10.76 -4.59 36.05
CA VAL A 97 9.69 -4.25 37.01
C VAL A 97 9.96 -4.91 38.37
N VAL A 98 10.29 -6.21 38.37
CA VAL A 98 10.60 -6.94 39.61
C VAL A 98 11.78 -6.31 40.35
N GLN A 99 12.86 -5.97 39.64
CA GLN A 99 14.05 -5.32 40.21
C GLN A 99 13.75 -3.92 40.76
N THR A 100 12.95 -3.12 40.04
CA THR A 100 12.50 -1.80 40.52
C THR A 100 11.76 -1.93 41.85
N PHE A 101 10.76 -2.81 41.93
CA PHE A 101 10.02 -2.98 43.18
C PHE A 101 10.88 -3.61 44.28
N ALA A 102 11.85 -4.47 43.96
CA ALA A 102 12.80 -4.98 44.95
C ALA A 102 13.67 -3.85 45.54
N PHE A 103 14.08 -2.87 44.73
CA PHE A 103 14.79 -1.70 45.23
C PHE A 103 13.87 -0.81 46.08
N VAL A 104 12.62 -0.59 45.66
CA VAL A 104 11.63 0.13 46.48
C VAL A 104 11.41 -0.58 47.83
N ASP A 105 11.37 -1.91 47.86
CA ASP A 105 11.26 -2.72 49.08
C ASP A 105 12.42 -2.41 50.05
N VAL A 106 13.66 -2.34 49.54
CA VAL A 106 14.85 -1.97 50.33
C VAL A 106 14.73 -0.56 50.89
N VAL A 107 14.33 0.41 50.07
CA VAL A 107 14.20 1.82 50.50
C VAL A 107 13.08 1.99 51.55
N ARG A 108 11.96 1.28 51.38
CA ARG A 108 10.86 1.27 52.36
C ARG A 108 11.32 0.71 53.70
N ALA A 109 12.06 -0.40 53.68
CA ALA A 109 12.55 -1.10 54.87
C ALA A 109 13.67 -0.37 55.63
N ASP A 110 14.37 0.57 55.01
CA ASP A 110 15.45 1.32 55.66
C ASP A 110 14.90 2.27 56.74
N THR A 111 15.01 1.91 58.01
CA THR A 111 14.55 2.76 59.12
C THR A 111 15.55 3.86 59.51
N GLN A 112 16.76 3.86 58.95
CA GLN A 112 17.83 4.80 59.29
C GLN A 112 17.86 6.00 58.34
N ALA A 113 17.36 5.84 57.11
CA ALA A 113 17.24 6.92 56.14
C ALA A 113 16.09 7.90 56.47
N SER A 114 16.33 9.20 56.33
CA SER A 114 15.29 10.23 56.38
C SER A 114 14.34 10.14 55.18
N ILE A 115 13.15 10.74 55.28
CA ILE A 115 12.19 10.74 54.16
C ILE A 115 12.80 11.42 52.92
N GLU A 116 13.54 12.51 53.09
CA GLU A 116 14.21 13.24 52.01
C GLU A 116 15.26 12.35 51.32
N ALA A 117 16.03 11.58 52.09
CA ALA A 117 17.00 10.63 51.54
C ALA A 117 16.30 9.50 50.75
N LYS A 118 15.20 8.96 51.28
CA LYS A 118 14.40 7.94 50.58
C LYS A 118 13.83 8.48 49.26
N LEU A 119 13.30 9.70 49.26
CA LEU A 119 12.80 10.34 48.04
C LEU A 119 13.93 10.49 47.01
N ALA A 120 15.10 10.96 47.43
CA ALA A 120 16.27 11.08 46.55
C ALA A 120 16.68 9.73 45.95
N TYR A 121 16.66 8.64 46.74
CA TYR A 121 16.95 7.29 46.23
C TYR A 121 15.94 6.83 45.18
N LEU A 122 14.64 7.06 45.40
CA LEU A 122 13.62 6.67 44.43
C LEU A 122 13.71 7.50 43.15
N GLN A 123 13.99 8.80 43.27
CA GLN A 123 14.13 9.71 42.12
C GLN A 123 15.38 9.45 41.30
N ALA A 124 16.45 8.93 41.93
CA ALA A 124 17.69 8.55 41.25
C ALA A 124 17.57 7.29 40.38
N MET A 125 16.42 6.60 40.38
CA MET A 125 16.22 5.43 39.52
C MET A 125 16.21 5.81 38.03
N GLU A 126 17.23 5.32 37.31
CA GLU A 126 17.39 5.59 35.88
C GLU A 126 16.22 5.06 35.04
N GLY A 127 15.80 5.87 34.08
CA GLY A 127 14.78 5.50 33.09
C GLY A 127 13.33 5.55 33.58
N LEU A 128 13.08 5.89 34.86
CA LEU A 128 11.72 6.05 35.39
C LEU A 128 11.37 7.51 35.69
N ASN A 129 12.34 8.35 36.04
CA ASN A 129 12.13 9.76 36.38
C ASN A 129 10.97 9.95 37.36
N ILE A 130 11.01 9.25 38.50
CA ILE A 130 9.89 9.16 39.44
C ILE A 130 9.56 10.56 40.00
N GLU A 131 8.30 10.98 39.87
CA GLU A 131 7.84 12.26 40.44
C GLU A 131 7.80 12.18 41.97
N GLU A 132 8.06 13.30 42.64
CA GLU A 132 8.07 13.38 44.11
C GLU A 132 6.77 12.86 44.73
N GLN A 133 5.61 13.24 44.18
CA GLN A 133 4.32 12.75 44.66
C GLN A 133 4.18 11.22 44.54
N VAL A 134 4.67 10.62 43.44
CA VAL A 134 4.62 9.17 43.24
C VAL A 134 5.57 8.46 44.20
N ALA A 135 6.76 9.03 44.44
CA ALA A 135 7.70 8.52 45.43
C ALA A 135 7.12 8.57 46.85
N LEU A 136 6.46 9.67 47.23
CA LEU A 136 5.74 9.79 48.50
C LEU A 136 4.61 8.77 48.62
N ASP A 137 3.81 8.60 47.57
CA ASP A 137 2.72 7.61 47.54
C ASP A 137 3.28 6.18 47.72
N LEU A 138 4.40 5.86 47.07
CA LEU A 138 5.12 4.59 47.23
C LEU A 138 5.68 4.36 48.63
N LEU A 139 6.10 5.41 49.35
CA LEU A 139 6.64 5.30 50.70
C LEU A 139 5.55 5.22 51.77
N ASN A 140 4.44 5.94 51.58
CA ASN A 140 3.37 6.08 52.58
C ASN A 140 2.29 4.99 52.49
N MET A 141 2.21 4.25 51.38
CA MET A 141 1.27 3.13 51.26
C MET A 141 1.54 2.04 52.31
N ASN A 142 0.47 1.46 52.84
CA ASN A 142 0.56 0.24 53.64
C ASN A 142 0.97 -0.95 52.75
N ASP A 143 1.40 -2.04 53.37
CA ASP A 143 1.97 -3.18 52.63
C ASP A 143 0.95 -3.88 51.72
N THR A 144 -0.33 -3.90 52.10
CA THR A 144 -1.41 -4.48 51.30
C THR A 144 -1.65 -3.68 50.02
N ASP A 145 -1.76 -2.35 50.14
CA ASP A 145 -1.96 -1.43 49.02
C ASP A 145 -0.75 -1.42 48.09
N TYR A 146 0.45 -1.42 48.68
CA TYR A 146 1.70 -1.50 47.94
C TYR A 146 1.84 -2.82 47.17
N ALA A 147 1.53 -3.96 47.80
CA ALA A 147 1.54 -5.26 47.12
C ALA A 147 0.54 -5.31 45.96
N ARG A 148 -0.64 -4.68 46.12
CA ARG A 148 -1.63 -4.55 45.07
C ARG A 148 -1.09 -3.74 43.88
N VAL A 149 -0.47 -2.58 44.12
CA VAL A 149 0.19 -1.77 43.08
C VAL A 149 1.27 -2.56 42.36
N LYS A 150 2.15 -3.24 43.10
CA LYS A 150 3.22 -4.09 42.55
C LYS A 150 2.66 -5.15 41.61
N SER A 151 1.61 -5.87 42.04
CA SER A 151 0.96 -6.90 41.23
C SER A 151 0.32 -6.33 39.96
N GLU A 152 -0.29 -5.15 40.06
CA GLU A 152 -1.00 -4.52 38.96
C GLU A 152 -0.04 -4.01 37.88
N VAL A 153 1.06 -3.37 38.27
CA VAL A 153 2.11 -2.95 37.33
C VAL A 153 2.71 -4.18 36.62
N GLN A 154 3.01 -5.25 37.36
CA GLN A 154 3.52 -6.50 36.76
C GLN A 154 2.53 -7.11 35.76
N ARG A 155 1.24 -7.11 36.08
CA ARG A 155 0.18 -7.61 35.21
C ARG A 155 0.12 -6.80 33.91
N ILE A 156 -0.02 -5.47 33.99
CA ILE A 156 -0.15 -4.59 32.82
C ILE A 156 1.08 -4.71 31.91
N VAL A 157 2.28 -4.61 32.48
CA VAL A 157 3.54 -4.72 31.71
C VAL A 157 3.66 -6.10 31.10
N GLY A 158 3.38 -7.15 31.88
CA GLY A 158 3.42 -8.53 31.39
C GLY A 158 2.43 -8.78 30.25
N ASP A 159 1.23 -8.20 30.30
CA ASP A 159 0.20 -8.37 29.28
C ASP A 159 0.57 -7.65 27.97
N LEU A 160 1.04 -6.40 28.07
CA LEU A 160 1.38 -5.60 26.91
C LEU A 160 2.68 -6.05 26.25
N MET A 161 3.71 -6.37 27.03
CA MET A 161 5.03 -6.74 26.49
C MET A 161 5.08 -8.13 25.85
N ARG A 162 4.04 -8.96 26.01
CA ARG A 162 3.88 -10.21 25.24
C ARG A 162 3.47 -9.96 23.78
N ARG A 163 3.00 -8.75 23.46
CA ARG A 163 2.57 -8.36 22.11
C ARG A 163 3.77 -7.95 21.27
N GLU A 164 3.57 -7.93 19.96
CA GLU A 164 4.52 -7.31 19.03
C GLU A 164 4.29 -5.79 19.03
N ILE A 165 5.30 -5.05 19.48
CA ILE A 165 5.25 -3.60 19.63
C ILE A 165 6.21 -2.97 18.63
N ARG A 166 5.66 -2.22 17.67
CA ARG A 166 6.43 -1.37 16.76
C ARG A 166 6.60 0.02 17.36
N ASP A 167 7.64 0.73 16.95
CA ASP A 167 7.89 2.12 17.36
C ASP A 167 6.68 3.03 17.13
N THR A 168 5.98 2.85 16.02
CA THR A 168 4.78 3.63 15.67
C THR A 168 3.62 3.43 16.64
N GLN A 169 3.56 2.30 17.33
CA GLN A 169 2.50 1.91 18.27
C GLN A 169 2.86 2.21 19.73
N LEU A 170 4.12 2.57 20.01
CA LEU A 170 4.63 2.72 21.37
C LEU A 170 3.79 3.69 22.20
N ARG A 171 3.49 4.88 21.66
CA ARG A 171 2.71 5.89 22.39
C ARG A 171 1.28 5.41 22.69
N GLU A 172 0.64 4.74 21.74
CA GLU A 172 -0.71 4.20 21.91
C GLU A 172 -0.74 3.14 23.01
N LEU A 173 0.25 2.25 23.04
CA LEU A 173 0.37 1.20 24.04
C LEU A 173 0.75 1.74 25.42
N GLN A 174 1.55 2.80 25.50
CA GLN A 174 1.80 3.53 26.74
C GLN A 174 0.53 4.15 27.30
N GLN A 175 -0.31 4.75 26.46
CA GLN A 175 -1.63 5.23 26.88
C GLN A 175 -2.56 4.08 27.27
N GLN A 176 -2.49 2.95 26.56
CA GLN A 176 -3.25 1.76 26.91
C GLN A 176 -2.84 1.25 28.29
N ALA A 177 -1.55 1.20 28.62
CA ALA A 177 -1.07 0.81 29.93
C ALA A 177 -1.68 1.65 31.08
N GLN A 178 -1.95 2.93 30.84
CA GLN A 178 -2.64 3.78 31.82
C GLN A 178 -4.13 3.44 31.95
N ARG A 179 -4.78 3.07 30.84
CA ARG A 179 -6.21 2.71 30.82
C ARG A 179 -6.46 1.31 31.38
N ASP A 180 -5.48 0.41 31.27
CA ASP A 180 -5.57 -0.98 31.75
C ASP A 180 -5.44 -1.09 33.28
N ALA A 181 -5.22 0.03 33.99
CA ALA A 181 -5.27 0.10 35.44
C ALA A 181 -6.67 -0.27 35.97
N SER A 182 -6.74 -1.21 36.91
CA SER A 182 -7.98 -1.69 37.51
C SER A 182 -8.82 -0.56 38.11
N LEU A 183 -10.14 -0.64 37.89
CA LEU A 183 -11.12 0.29 38.44
C LEU A 183 -11.29 0.17 39.96
N ASP A 184 -10.80 -0.92 40.56
CA ASP A 184 -10.90 -1.17 42.00
C ASP A 184 -9.72 -0.57 42.80
N LEU A 185 -8.83 0.15 42.13
CA LEU A 185 -7.69 0.83 42.75
C LEU A 185 -8.14 2.12 43.44
N THR A 186 -7.49 2.44 44.56
CA THR A 186 -7.67 3.76 45.18
C THR A 186 -7.00 4.85 44.34
N PRO A 187 -7.37 6.14 44.49
CA PRO A 187 -6.75 7.22 43.72
C PRO A 187 -5.22 7.29 43.86
N THR A 188 -4.69 6.94 45.03
CA THR A 188 -3.24 6.85 45.28
C THR A 188 -2.61 5.69 44.54
N GLN A 189 -3.21 4.49 44.60
CA GLN A 189 -2.72 3.32 43.87
C GLN A 189 -2.75 3.56 42.36
N GLU A 190 -3.86 4.08 41.86
CA GLU A 190 -4.07 4.37 40.45
C GLU A 190 -3.03 5.35 39.91
N ARG A 191 -2.70 6.41 40.66
CA ARG A 191 -1.65 7.38 40.29
C ARG A 191 -0.31 6.69 40.09
N VAL A 192 0.09 5.85 41.04
CA VAL A 192 1.37 5.12 40.96
C VAL A 192 1.37 4.13 39.80
N VAL A 193 0.28 3.38 39.59
CA VAL A 193 0.16 2.41 38.49
C VAL A 193 0.22 3.11 37.13
N LYS A 194 -0.59 4.16 36.93
CA LYS A 194 -0.63 4.94 35.68
C LYS A 194 0.69 5.65 35.40
N PHE A 195 1.43 5.99 36.44
CA PHE A 195 2.77 6.54 36.29
C PHE A 195 3.78 5.46 35.90
N LEU A 196 3.88 4.36 36.65
CA LEU A 196 4.97 3.40 36.47
C LEU A 196 4.77 2.49 35.25
N ALA A 197 3.58 1.92 35.05
CA ALA A 197 3.36 0.88 34.03
C ALA A 197 3.79 1.29 32.61
N PRO A 198 3.45 2.50 32.09
CA PRO A 198 3.84 2.90 30.74
C PRO A 198 5.35 2.99 30.52
N ARG A 199 6.14 3.26 31.57
CA ARG A 199 7.60 3.46 31.49
C ARG A 199 8.38 2.19 31.24
N PHE A 200 7.75 1.03 31.45
CA PHE A 200 8.33 -0.27 31.15
C PHE A 200 7.93 -0.80 29.76
N ILE A 201 7.05 -0.09 29.05
CA ILE A 201 6.64 -0.47 27.70
C ILE A 201 7.67 0.06 26.71
N VAL A 202 8.27 -0.86 25.95
CA VAL A 202 9.28 -0.56 24.92
C VAL A 202 8.97 -1.34 23.63
N PRO A 203 9.50 -0.90 22.48
CA PRO A 203 9.40 -1.63 21.22
C PRO A 203 10.01 -3.04 21.33
N THR A 204 9.35 -4.02 20.72
CA THR A 204 9.84 -5.40 20.61
C THR A 204 10.20 -5.76 19.16
N MET A 205 9.88 -4.88 18.22
CA MET A 205 10.09 -5.05 16.79
C MET A 205 10.99 -3.91 16.30
N GLU A 206 11.96 -4.24 15.46
CA GLU A 206 12.80 -3.27 14.77
C GLU A 206 12.52 -3.27 13.25
N PRO A 207 12.73 -2.14 12.55
CA PRO A 207 12.60 -2.10 11.10
C PRO A 207 13.56 -3.07 10.41
N ASP A 208 13.06 -3.75 9.37
CA ASP A 208 13.84 -4.62 8.49
C ASP A 208 13.97 -3.96 7.10
N PRO A 209 14.99 -3.11 6.88
CA PRO A 209 15.16 -2.41 5.61
C PRO A 209 15.47 -3.36 4.45
N GLU A 210 16.13 -4.49 4.72
CA GLU A 210 16.55 -5.45 3.70
C GLU A 210 15.34 -6.18 3.10
N GLU A 211 14.46 -6.74 3.95
CA GLU A 211 13.23 -7.37 3.47
C GLU A 211 12.24 -6.36 2.89
N THR A 212 12.24 -5.12 3.40
CA THR A 212 11.43 -4.05 2.81
C THR A 212 11.86 -3.74 1.39
N GLU A 213 13.16 -3.57 1.15
CA GLU A 213 13.67 -3.25 -0.18
C GLU A 213 13.49 -4.42 -1.16
N LYS A 214 13.66 -5.65 -0.69
CA LYS A 214 13.36 -6.85 -1.46
C LYS A 214 11.90 -6.91 -1.90
N LYS A 215 10.94 -6.57 -1.03
CA LYS A 215 9.52 -6.50 -1.39
C LYS A 215 9.21 -5.34 -2.35
N ARG A 216 9.82 -4.17 -2.15
CA ARG A 216 9.71 -3.02 -3.07
C ARG A 216 10.21 -3.38 -4.46
N GLY A 217 11.35 -4.06 -4.55
CA GLY A 217 11.91 -4.58 -5.80
C GLY A 217 10.94 -5.51 -6.51
N ARG A 218 10.36 -6.50 -5.80
CA ARG A 218 9.37 -7.43 -6.39
C ARG A 218 8.10 -6.73 -6.88
N SER A 219 7.60 -5.74 -6.14
CA SER A 219 6.42 -4.94 -6.50
C SER A 219 6.62 -4.16 -7.80
N SER A 220 7.81 -3.58 -8.03
CA SER A 220 8.09 -2.85 -9.28
C SER A 220 8.23 -3.75 -10.51
N HIS A 221 8.74 -4.97 -10.36
CA HIS A 221 8.94 -5.90 -11.49
C HIS A 221 7.64 -6.58 -11.95
N GLY A 222 6.60 -6.62 -11.12
CA GLY A 222 5.32 -7.27 -11.44
C GLY A 222 4.34 -6.45 -12.27
N ARG A 223 4.60 -5.16 -12.54
CA ARG A 223 3.70 -4.28 -13.32
C ARG A 223 4.16 -4.16 -14.77
N SER A 224 3.42 -4.81 -15.68
CA SER A 224 3.57 -4.64 -17.13
C SER A 224 3.10 -3.24 -17.59
N PRO A 225 3.55 -2.75 -18.77
CA PRO A 225 3.15 -1.44 -19.29
C PRO A 225 1.64 -1.34 -19.40
N LEU A 226 1.05 -0.33 -18.75
CA LEU A 226 -0.36 0.01 -18.93
C LEU A 226 -0.53 0.69 -20.30
N PRO A 227 -1.43 0.22 -21.19
CA PRO A 227 -1.73 0.93 -22.42
C PRO A 227 -2.42 2.26 -22.07
N SER A 228 -1.80 3.40 -22.41
CA SER A 228 -2.45 4.70 -22.22
C SER A 228 -3.43 4.95 -23.35
N ASN A 229 -4.73 4.93 -23.05
CA ASN A 229 -5.77 5.33 -24.00
C ASN A 229 -5.78 6.87 -24.14
N SER A 230 -5.00 7.41 -25.06
CA SER A 230 -5.07 8.82 -25.46
C SER A 230 -6.19 8.98 -26.48
N GLY A 231 -7.43 9.08 -25.99
CA GLY A 231 -8.63 9.28 -26.80
C GLY A 231 -9.67 10.09 -26.04
N GLN A 232 -9.29 11.26 -25.55
CA GLN A 232 -10.23 12.31 -25.14
C GLN A 232 -9.63 13.66 -25.52
N GLY A 233 -10.09 14.17 -26.66
CA GLY A 233 -9.92 15.52 -27.17
C GLY A 233 -11.22 15.90 -27.84
#